data_AF-A0A1C4W3L0-F1
#
_entry.id   AF-A0A1C4W3L0-F1
#
_cell.length_a   1.000
_cell.length_b   1.000
_cell.length_c   1.000
_cell.angle_alpha   90.00
_cell.angle_beta   90.00
_cell.angle_gamma   90.00
#
_symmetry.space_group_name_H-M   'P 1'
#
loop_
_entity.id
_entity.type
_entity.pdbx_description
1 polymer ?
#
loop_
_entity_poly.entity_id
_entity_poly.type
_entity_poly.pdbx_seq_one_letter_code
_entity_poly.pdbx_strand_id
1 'polypeptide(L)'
;MDDVAAADHRFPGSATGWARLSVSHCQYDVFTVPGASRMGIYVRGDDLLHVGGPNQFTGFCGIHTGWIEARVRVLPGPPASVDVGWDVISEATLWSPSGRLSVVGLMGGTAEALTDVAVPRGLIRVRVHARDRLHETVRTADDPPERHELHIWAVSEEMPWRTVLAVPGGRDWEQKPAKAAEWGMLSLVPRPSGRPAILPPLPLDPYEDDSGLPRVTVVRHLPAPVEVSEGALPAGDLEVRLARVDEETLTWSWATADEPIFPHPLDALPDDEPSVVRLTSGPDGFTLRHEGVLGRHAFALGVIWEHLLDTVGSYPWMETLRGQAAEATARAEDARRRKAERDAEEWGGVPPSARVRGLIGQARSLARVDRPLLDRIDALPAARQREAARWAARRAMRVAGLERLGWVAEALAAAEADRPLPRPFTEQNGAAAFHRLLSDPEVPHTTITLHLPARASGTRHVTDALQQAAAFPALIALANDDPLVAAIDAVYNAAIAHGDDRDRFLTEAHAALG
;
A
#
# COMPACT_ATOMS: atom_id res chain seq x y z
N MET A 1 47.44 -11.55 -6.62
CA MET A 1 47.87 -12.62 -5.71
C MET A 1 47.33 -12.23 -4.36
N ASP A 2 46.54 -13.14 -3.78
CA ASP A 2 45.72 -13.03 -2.55
C ASP A 2 44.36 -12.33 -2.75
N ASP A 3 43.22 -12.87 -2.36
CA ASP A 3 42.76 -14.25 -2.12
C ASP A 3 41.23 -14.15 -2.16
N VAL A 4 40.60 -14.64 -3.24
CA VAL A 4 39.13 -14.65 -3.38
C VAL A 4 38.65 -15.90 -2.68
N ALA A 5 38.23 -15.76 -1.42
CA ALA A 5 37.52 -16.80 -0.69
C ALA A 5 36.12 -16.98 -1.29
N ALA A 6 36.04 -17.73 -2.39
CA ALA A 6 34.80 -18.34 -2.85
C ALA A 6 34.37 -19.37 -1.79
N ALA A 7 33.37 -19.02 -0.99
CA ALA A 7 32.70 -19.95 -0.10
C ALA A 7 31.90 -20.95 -0.95
N ASP A 8 32.57 -22.04 -1.33
CA ASP A 8 32.02 -23.21 -2.00
C ASP A 8 31.14 -23.99 -0.99
N HIS A 9 29.91 -23.50 -0.77
CA HIS A 9 28.88 -24.26 -0.05
C HIS A 9 28.33 -25.38 -0.95
N ARG A 10 29.13 -26.43 -1.18
CA ARG A 10 28.62 -27.69 -1.72
C ARG A 10 27.73 -28.34 -0.67
N PHE A 11 26.43 -28.22 -0.84
CA PHE A 11 25.46 -29.03 -0.12
C PHE A 11 25.65 -30.50 -0.55
N PRO A 12 26.02 -31.43 0.35
CA PRO A 12 25.93 -32.85 0.04
C PRO A 12 24.47 -33.17 -0.26
N GLY A 13 24.20 -33.85 -1.38
CA GLY A 13 22.84 -34.03 -1.89
C GLY A 13 21.91 -34.60 -0.81
N SER A 14 20.84 -33.86 -0.50
CA SER A 14 19.84 -34.25 0.49
C SER A 14 18.57 -34.69 -0.24
N ALA A 15 17.93 -35.74 0.26
CA ALA A 15 16.68 -36.26 -0.28
C ALA A 15 15.69 -36.47 0.85
N THR A 16 14.47 -35.99 0.66
CA THR A 16 13.37 -36.36 1.56
C THR A 16 12.95 -37.80 1.29
N GLY A 17 12.35 -38.45 2.29
CA GLY A 17 11.60 -39.68 2.06
C GLY A 17 10.40 -39.43 1.14
N TRP A 18 9.83 -40.50 0.58
CA TRP A 18 8.51 -40.43 -0.05
C TRP A 18 7.47 -40.08 1.01
N ALA A 19 6.67 -39.06 0.74
CA ALA A 19 5.61 -38.60 1.62
C ALA A 19 4.27 -38.61 0.87
N ARG A 20 3.19 -38.93 1.59
CA ARG A 20 1.84 -38.83 1.05
C ARG A 20 1.43 -37.36 1.00
N LEU A 21 1.05 -36.89 -0.18
CA LEU A 21 0.54 -35.55 -0.40
C LEU A 21 -0.92 -35.63 -0.85
N SER A 22 -1.82 -34.95 -0.14
CA SER A 22 -3.22 -34.90 -0.53
C SER A 22 -3.39 -33.86 -1.63
N VAL A 23 -3.91 -34.28 -2.78
CA VAL A 23 -4.16 -33.43 -3.94
C VAL A 23 -5.65 -33.24 -4.14
N SER A 24 -6.02 -32.10 -4.71
CA SER A 24 -7.40 -31.76 -5.05
C SER A 24 -7.39 -30.93 -6.32
N HIS A 25 -8.40 -31.11 -7.17
CA HIS A 25 -8.48 -30.48 -8.49
C HIS A 25 -7.28 -30.76 -9.40
N CYS A 26 -6.75 -31.99 -9.33
CA CYS A 26 -5.57 -32.43 -10.07
C CYS A 26 -4.31 -31.62 -9.78
N GLN A 27 -4.19 -30.94 -8.62
CA GLN A 27 -3.09 -30.00 -8.42
C GLN A 27 -2.50 -29.98 -7.00
N TYR A 28 -1.24 -29.55 -6.96
CA TYR A 28 -0.50 -29.11 -5.78
C TYR A 28 0.35 -27.89 -6.14
N ASP A 29 0.74 -27.11 -5.15
CA ASP A 29 1.58 -25.93 -5.32
C ASP A 29 2.98 -26.16 -4.78
N VAL A 30 3.96 -25.57 -5.46
CA VAL A 30 5.35 -25.50 -5.03
C VAL A 30 5.70 -24.03 -4.88
N PHE A 31 6.21 -23.64 -3.73
CA PHE A 31 6.60 -22.25 -3.49
C PHE A 31 7.83 -22.11 -2.60
N THR A 32 8.58 -21.04 -2.82
CA THR A 32 9.74 -20.61 -2.01
C THR A 32 9.41 -19.43 -1.11
N VAL A 33 8.32 -18.72 -1.42
CA VAL A 33 7.77 -17.61 -0.63
C VAL A 33 6.26 -17.85 -0.47
N PRO A 34 5.76 -18.17 0.73
CA PRO A 34 4.34 -18.43 0.97
C PRO A 34 3.48 -17.21 0.59
N GLY A 35 2.34 -17.44 -0.07
CA GLY A 35 1.37 -16.36 -0.35
C GLY A 35 1.79 -15.34 -1.42
N ALA A 36 2.99 -15.47 -2.00
CA ALA A 36 3.51 -14.56 -3.03
C ALA A 36 2.82 -14.72 -4.40
N SER A 37 3.02 -13.69 -5.24
CA SER A 37 2.33 -13.38 -6.50
C SER A 37 1.87 -14.55 -7.37
N ARG A 38 0.63 -14.47 -7.86
CA ARG A 38 0.00 -15.46 -8.76
C ARG A 38 -0.23 -14.88 -10.17
N MET A 39 0.75 -15.06 -11.07
CA MET A 39 0.44 -15.15 -12.50
C MET A 39 -0.50 -16.34 -12.63
N GLY A 40 -1.76 -16.13 -12.98
CA GLY A 40 -2.78 -17.18 -12.89
C GLY A 40 -2.33 -18.49 -13.55
N ILE A 41 -2.86 -19.62 -13.06
CA ILE A 41 -2.68 -20.91 -13.74
C ILE A 41 -3.24 -20.85 -15.18
N TYR A 42 -2.72 -21.69 -16.09
CA TYR A 42 -3.08 -21.69 -17.52
C TYR A 42 -2.60 -20.47 -18.32
N VAL A 43 -1.60 -19.75 -17.80
CA VAL A 43 -0.93 -18.66 -18.52
C VAL A 43 0.31 -19.18 -19.23
N ARG A 44 1.19 -19.92 -18.53
CA ARG A 44 2.39 -20.55 -19.08
C ARG A 44 2.68 -21.90 -18.42
N GLY A 45 3.02 -22.90 -19.23
CA GLY A 45 3.42 -24.23 -18.78
C GLY A 45 2.90 -25.35 -19.65
N ASP A 46 2.89 -26.57 -19.12
CA ASP A 46 2.47 -27.80 -19.77
C ASP A 46 1.60 -28.70 -18.87
N ASP A 47 1.34 -29.92 -19.32
CA ASP A 47 0.57 -30.94 -18.62
C ASP A 47 1.07 -31.35 -17.24
N LEU A 48 2.32 -31.00 -16.88
CA LEU A 48 2.89 -31.34 -15.59
C LEU A 48 3.05 -30.13 -14.69
N LEU A 49 3.43 -28.96 -15.22
CA LEU A 49 3.60 -27.76 -14.41
C LEU A 49 3.16 -26.49 -15.12
N HIS A 50 2.51 -25.60 -14.39
CA HIS A 50 2.25 -24.22 -14.79
C HIS A 50 3.00 -23.24 -13.87
N VAL A 51 3.83 -22.39 -14.45
CA VAL A 51 4.56 -21.36 -13.68
C VAL A 51 3.59 -20.29 -13.18
N GLY A 52 3.67 -19.99 -11.89
CA GLY A 52 2.77 -19.07 -11.20
C GLY A 52 3.40 -17.74 -10.81
N GLY A 53 4.69 -17.54 -11.07
CA GLY A 53 5.45 -16.35 -10.66
C GLY A 53 6.92 -16.70 -10.36
N PRO A 54 7.71 -15.73 -9.84
CA PRO A 54 9.13 -15.94 -9.52
C PRO A 54 9.34 -17.00 -8.45
N ASN A 55 8.39 -17.14 -7.53
CA ASN A 55 8.57 -17.93 -6.31
C ASN A 55 7.70 -19.19 -6.31
N GLN A 56 6.97 -19.49 -7.39
CA GLN A 56 6.00 -20.58 -7.38
C GLN A 56 5.64 -21.17 -8.75
N PHE A 57 5.22 -22.43 -8.74
CA PHE A 57 4.49 -23.07 -9.82
C PHE A 57 3.46 -24.07 -9.26
N THR A 58 2.46 -24.39 -10.06
CA THR A 58 1.46 -25.42 -9.77
C THR A 58 1.83 -26.69 -10.54
N GLY A 59 1.90 -27.83 -9.85
CA GLY A 59 2.09 -29.15 -10.46
C GLY A 59 0.77 -29.87 -10.67
N PHE A 60 0.66 -30.65 -11.75
CA PHE A 60 -0.56 -31.35 -12.16
C PHE A 60 -0.47 -32.87 -12.03
N CYS A 61 -1.52 -33.46 -11.48
CA CYS A 61 -1.67 -34.89 -11.26
C CYS A 61 -2.68 -35.52 -12.25
N GLY A 62 -2.56 -36.82 -12.48
CA GLY A 62 -3.55 -37.62 -13.21
C GLY A 62 -4.84 -37.85 -12.41
N ILE A 63 -4.76 -37.88 -11.08
CA ILE A 63 -5.92 -38.01 -10.19
C ILE A 63 -6.55 -36.64 -9.84
N HIS A 64 -7.88 -36.55 -9.79
CA HIS A 64 -8.55 -35.29 -9.42
C HIS A 64 -8.44 -35.00 -7.92
N THR A 65 -8.85 -35.93 -7.07
CA THR A 65 -8.77 -35.80 -5.61
C THR A 65 -8.28 -37.11 -5.01
N GLY A 66 -7.28 -37.04 -4.13
CA GLY A 66 -6.74 -38.23 -3.49
C GLY A 66 -5.36 -38.02 -2.90
N TRP A 67 -4.57 -39.08 -2.88
CA TRP A 67 -3.18 -39.05 -2.41
C TRP A 67 -2.25 -39.42 -3.54
N ILE A 68 -1.20 -38.61 -3.70
CA ILE A 68 0.00 -38.99 -4.44
C ILE A 68 1.14 -39.25 -3.46
N GLU A 69 2.21 -39.85 -3.96
CA GLU A 69 3.50 -39.87 -3.27
C GLU A 69 4.42 -38.82 -3.87
N ALA A 70 4.99 -37.96 -3.04
CA ALA A 70 5.92 -36.91 -3.47
C ALA A 70 7.21 -36.92 -2.66
N ARG A 71 8.32 -36.51 -3.29
CA ARG A 71 9.59 -36.24 -2.59
C ARG A 71 10.41 -35.14 -3.27
N VAL A 72 11.31 -34.54 -2.50
CA VAL A 72 12.26 -33.52 -2.96
C VAL A 72 13.69 -34.04 -2.85
N ARG A 73 14.49 -33.77 -3.88
CA ARG A 73 15.93 -34.05 -3.95
C ARG A 73 16.68 -32.79 -4.27
N VAL A 74 17.58 -32.38 -3.38
CA VAL A 74 18.49 -31.27 -3.59
C VAL A 74 19.81 -31.82 -4.09
N LEU A 75 20.22 -31.36 -5.27
CA LEU A 75 21.35 -31.86 -6.02
C LEU A 75 22.45 -30.78 -6.11
N PRO A 76 23.73 -31.18 -6.22
CA PRO A 76 24.83 -30.23 -6.38
C PRO A 76 24.86 -29.56 -7.77
N GLY A 77 24.07 -30.06 -8.73
CA GLY A 77 24.01 -29.55 -10.10
C GLY A 77 22.94 -30.27 -10.93
N PRO A 78 22.82 -29.94 -12.23
CA PRO A 78 21.83 -30.55 -13.10
C PRO A 78 22.05 -32.07 -13.24
N PRO A 79 20.99 -32.89 -13.19
CA PRO A 79 21.12 -34.33 -13.42
C PRO A 79 21.67 -34.61 -14.83
N ALA A 80 22.72 -35.44 -14.91
CA ALA A 80 23.41 -35.77 -16.15
C ALA A 80 22.55 -36.62 -17.13
N SER A 81 21.60 -37.37 -16.60
CA SER A 81 20.68 -38.20 -17.38
C SER A 81 19.28 -38.20 -16.77
N VAL A 82 18.30 -38.50 -17.60
CA VAL A 82 16.93 -38.81 -17.17
C VAL A 82 16.85 -40.31 -16.90
N ASP A 83 16.46 -40.69 -15.69
CA ASP A 83 16.23 -42.10 -15.35
C ASP A 83 15.11 -42.71 -16.21
N VAL A 84 15.24 -43.99 -16.55
CA VAL A 84 14.19 -44.73 -17.25
C VAL A 84 12.96 -44.93 -16.36
N GLY A 85 11.76 -44.77 -16.94
CA GLY A 85 10.48 -45.05 -16.24
C GLY A 85 9.76 -43.84 -15.64
N TRP A 86 10.13 -42.62 -16.03
CA TRP A 86 9.29 -41.43 -15.82
C TRP A 86 8.34 -41.26 -17.01
N ASP A 87 7.09 -40.87 -16.74
CA ASP A 87 6.09 -40.65 -17.79
C ASP A 87 6.23 -39.24 -18.39
N VAL A 88 6.59 -38.27 -17.55
CA VAL A 88 6.67 -36.85 -17.93
C VAL A 88 7.66 -36.11 -17.04
N ILE A 89 8.36 -35.15 -17.63
CA ILE A 89 9.36 -34.32 -16.94
C ILE A 89 9.28 -32.90 -17.47
N SER A 90 9.20 -31.95 -16.54
CA SER A 90 9.16 -30.52 -16.86
C SER A 90 10.03 -29.73 -15.89
N GLU A 91 10.55 -28.59 -16.34
CA GLU A 91 11.47 -27.76 -15.58
C GLU A 91 11.00 -26.32 -15.49
N ALA A 92 11.25 -25.66 -14.36
CA ALA A 92 11.04 -24.23 -14.15
C ALA A 92 12.12 -23.62 -13.26
N THR A 93 12.41 -22.33 -13.43
CA THR A 93 13.30 -21.58 -12.55
C THR A 93 12.48 -20.87 -11.48
N LEU A 94 12.90 -20.96 -10.22
CA LEU A 94 12.32 -20.21 -9.10
C LEU A 94 13.38 -19.35 -8.41
N TRP A 95 12.95 -18.26 -7.81
CA TRP A 95 13.71 -17.44 -6.89
C TRP A 95 13.46 -17.92 -5.45
N SER A 96 14.51 -18.25 -4.71
CA SER A 96 14.44 -18.69 -3.32
C SER A 96 15.26 -17.75 -2.42
N PRO A 97 14.64 -16.66 -1.91
CA PRO A 97 15.38 -15.69 -1.09
C PRO A 97 15.88 -16.31 0.22
N SER A 98 15.00 -17.07 0.87
CA SER A 98 15.25 -17.69 2.18
C SER A 98 15.95 -19.05 2.14
N GLY A 99 16.08 -19.67 0.96
CA GLY A 99 16.61 -21.04 0.85
C GLY A 99 15.65 -22.10 1.40
N ARG A 100 14.34 -21.80 1.37
CA ARG A 100 13.28 -22.74 1.74
C ARG A 100 12.34 -22.98 0.57
N LEU A 101 11.81 -24.18 0.49
CA LEU A 101 10.79 -24.57 -0.48
C LEU A 101 9.76 -25.50 0.16
N SER A 102 8.50 -25.30 -0.16
CA SER A 102 7.40 -26.15 0.30
C SER A 102 6.62 -26.72 -0.89
N VAL A 103 6.11 -27.94 -0.73
CA VAL A 103 5.17 -28.60 -1.64
C VAL A 103 3.87 -28.87 -0.88
N VAL A 104 2.77 -28.28 -1.34
CA VAL A 104 1.52 -28.21 -0.59
C VAL A 104 0.33 -28.59 -1.47
N GLY A 105 -0.57 -29.43 -0.96
CA GLY A 105 -1.81 -29.74 -1.64
C GLY A 105 -2.77 -28.55 -1.58
N LEU A 106 -3.39 -28.19 -2.70
CA LEU A 106 -4.25 -26.99 -2.82
C LEU A 106 -5.30 -26.87 -1.69
N MET A 107 -5.94 -28.00 -1.35
CA MET A 107 -6.94 -28.11 -0.28
C MET A 107 -6.59 -29.19 0.76
N GLY A 108 -5.53 -29.96 0.51
CA GLY A 108 -5.13 -31.12 1.30
C GLY A 108 -4.14 -30.79 2.43
N GLY A 109 -3.63 -29.56 2.47
CA GLY A 109 -2.65 -29.10 3.45
C GLY A 109 -1.22 -29.55 3.12
N THR A 110 -0.36 -29.48 4.13
CA THR A 110 1.08 -29.75 4.01
C THR A 110 1.42 -31.18 4.46
N ALA A 111 2.48 -31.74 3.89
CA ALA A 111 3.18 -32.87 4.48
C ALA A 111 4.46 -32.35 5.14
N GLU A 112 4.73 -32.73 6.39
CA GLU A 112 5.89 -32.24 7.16
C GLU A 112 7.20 -32.44 6.41
N ALA A 113 7.40 -33.62 5.79
CA ALA A 113 8.59 -33.94 5.01
C ALA A 113 8.76 -33.10 3.73
N LEU A 114 7.73 -32.36 3.31
CA LEU A 114 7.72 -31.53 2.10
C LEU A 114 7.52 -30.04 2.42
N THR A 115 7.55 -29.66 3.69
CA THR A 115 7.40 -28.27 4.13
C THR A 115 8.76 -27.72 4.55
N ASP A 116 9.07 -26.50 4.15
CA ASP A 116 10.32 -25.80 4.48
C ASP A 116 11.59 -26.63 4.20
N VAL A 117 11.57 -27.38 3.10
CA VAL A 117 12.74 -28.13 2.64
C VAL A 117 13.85 -27.15 2.34
N ALA A 118 15.01 -27.35 2.95
CA ALA A 118 16.19 -26.52 2.73
C ALA A 118 16.68 -26.68 1.29
N VAL A 119 16.79 -25.57 0.56
CA VAL A 119 17.26 -25.48 -0.83
C VAL A 119 18.30 -24.36 -0.94
N PRO A 120 19.09 -24.30 -2.02
CA PRO A 120 20.01 -23.19 -2.22
C PRO A 120 19.28 -21.84 -2.21
N ARG A 121 19.90 -20.82 -1.59
CA ARG A 121 19.44 -19.43 -1.72
C ARG A 121 19.76 -18.89 -3.12
N GLY A 122 18.94 -17.95 -3.61
CA GLY A 122 19.08 -17.35 -4.92
C GLY A 122 18.21 -18.02 -5.98
N LEU A 123 18.67 -18.08 -7.24
CA LEU A 123 17.95 -18.81 -8.28
C LEU A 123 18.17 -20.31 -8.15
N ILE A 124 17.07 -21.06 -8.24
CA ILE A 124 17.07 -22.51 -8.27
C ILE A 124 16.34 -23.00 -9.52
N ARG A 125 16.80 -24.10 -10.08
CA ARG A 125 16.07 -24.87 -11.10
C ARG A 125 15.33 -26.00 -10.39
N VAL A 126 14.06 -26.15 -10.70
CA VAL A 126 13.23 -27.26 -10.22
C VAL A 126 12.81 -28.09 -11.43
N ARG A 127 13.21 -29.37 -11.45
CA ARG A 127 12.77 -30.37 -12.42
C ARG A 127 11.78 -31.30 -11.75
N VAL A 128 10.54 -31.30 -12.23
CA VAL A 128 9.48 -32.17 -11.75
C VAL A 128 9.47 -33.41 -12.63
N HIS A 129 9.55 -34.57 -12.00
CA HIS A 129 9.35 -35.87 -12.62
C HIS A 129 8.03 -36.45 -12.13
N ALA A 130 7.22 -37.00 -13.01
CA ALA A 130 6.03 -37.74 -12.60
C ALA A 130 5.89 -39.07 -13.34
N ARG A 131 5.34 -40.06 -12.64
CA ARG A 131 5.04 -41.39 -13.18
C ARG A 131 3.80 -41.98 -12.53
N ASP A 132 3.29 -43.04 -13.15
CA ASP A 132 2.08 -43.73 -12.76
C ASP A 132 0.86 -42.76 -12.83
N ARG A 133 0.85 -41.86 -13.81
CA ARG A 133 -0.15 -40.78 -13.97
C ARG A 133 -1.47 -41.26 -14.60
N LEU A 134 -2.11 -42.24 -13.95
CA LEU A 134 -3.37 -42.80 -14.41
C LEU A 134 -4.56 -41.91 -14.02
N HIS A 135 -5.43 -41.63 -14.99
CA HIS A 135 -6.69 -40.94 -14.75
C HIS A 135 -7.58 -41.76 -13.80
N GLU A 136 -8.33 -41.10 -12.92
CA GLU A 136 -9.15 -41.77 -11.90
C GLU A 136 -10.17 -42.76 -12.46
N THR A 137 -10.64 -42.53 -13.70
CA THR A 137 -11.59 -43.42 -14.39
C THR A 137 -10.98 -44.73 -14.89
N VAL A 138 -9.64 -44.80 -15.01
CA VAL A 138 -8.93 -46.01 -15.46
C VAL A 138 -8.11 -46.65 -14.34
N ARG A 139 -7.84 -45.91 -13.27
CA ARG A 139 -7.09 -46.39 -12.10
C ARG A 139 -7.89 -47.42 -11.30
N THR A 140 -7.21 -48.50 -10.92
CA THR A 140 -7.70 -49.61 -10.10
C THR A 140 -6.97 -49.67 -8.75
N ALA A 141 -7.40 -50.55 -7.86
CA ALA A 141 -6.75 -50.75 -6.56
C ALA A 141 -5.38 -51.43 -6.67
N ASP A 142 -5.11 -52.11 -7.79
CA ASP A 142 -3.84 -52.83 -8.04
C ASP A 142 -2.77 -51.91 -8.65
N ASP A 143 -3.15 -50.70 -9.10
CA ASP A 143 -2.23 -49.74 -9.69
C ASP A 143 -1.36 -49.05 -8.62
N PRO A 144 -0.07 -48.81 -8.89
CA PRO A 144 0.80 -48.06 -7.99
C PRO A 144 0.29 -46.62 -7.79
N PRO A 145 0.55 -46.00 -6.62
CA PRO A 145 0.22 -44.60 -6.40
C PRO A 145 0.97 -43.72 -7.42
N GLU A 146 0.31 -42.64 -7.87
CA GLU A 146 0.97 -41.61 -8.68
C GLU A 146 2.14 -41.01 -7.89
N ARG A 147 3.30 -40.85 -8.55
CA ARG A 147 4.56 -40.48 -7.91
C ARG A 147 5.18 -39.26 -8.55
N HIS A 148 5.49 -38.26 -7.73
CA HIS A 148 6.13 -37.01 -8.14
C HIS A 148 7.47 -36.81 -7.43
N GLU A 149 8.51 -36.47 -8.17
CA GLU A 149 9.84 -36.22 -7.63
C GLU A 149 10.40 -34.92 -8.15
N LEU A 150 10.79 -34.03 -7.23
CA LEU A 150 11.32 -32.72 -7.55
C LEU A 150 12.84 -32.73 -7.37
N HIS A 151 13.59 -32.51 -8.44
CA HIS A 151 15.04 -32.31 -8.39
C HIS A 151 15.33 -30.82 -8.38
N ILE A 152 16.15 -30.36 -7.42
CA ILE A 152 16.42 -28.95 -7.18
C ILE A 152 17.92 -28.72 -7.16
N TRP A 153 18.41 -27.72 -7.91
CA TRP A 153 19.80 -27.29 -7.85
C TRP A 153 19.93 -25.79 -8.09
N ALA A 154 21.04 -25.21 -7.62
CA ALA A 154 21.32 -23.79 -7.81
C ALA A 154 21.66 -23.47 -9.27
N VAL A 155 21.24 -22.29 -9.75
CA VAL A 155 21.61 -21.75 -11.06
C VAL A 155 21.88 -20.25 -10.95
N SER A 156 22.62 -19.69 -11.90
CA SER A 156 22.84 -18.24 -12.04
C SER A 156 22.00 -17.61 -13.16
N GLU A 157 21.29 -18.45 -13.92
CA GLU A 157 20.55 -18.06 -15.11
C GLU A 157 19.07 -18.44 -14.98
N GLU A 158 18.20 -17.44 -15.13
CA GLU A 158 16.77 -17.63 -15.35
C GLU A 158 16.56 -17.97 -16.82
N MET A 159 16.01 -19.16 -17.06
CA MET A 159 15.57 -19.58 -18.39
C MET A 159 14.10 -19.99 -18.32
N PRO A 160 13.38 -19.93 -19.45
CA PRO A 160 11.98 -20.33 -19.52
C PRO A 160 11.73 -21.72 -18.91
N TRP A 161 10.48 -21.95 -18.54
CA TRP A 161 10.03 -23.31 -18.29
C TRP A 161 10.15 -24.13 -19.58
N ARG A 162 10.36 -25.44 -19.44
CA ARG A 162 10.38 -26.35 -20.59
C ARG A 162 9.91 -27.75 -20.24
N THR A 163 9.30 -28.41 -21.21
CA THR A 163 9.06 -29.86 -21.17
C THR A 163 10.35 -30.59 -21.57
N VAL A 164 10.85 -31.46 -20.69
CA VAL A 164 12.03 -32.31 -20.93
C VAL A 164 11.61 -33.66 -21.49
N LEU A 165 10.49 -34.21 -21.00
CA LEU A 165 9.86 -35.44 -21.48
C LEU A 165 8.35 -35.22 -21.50
N ALA A 166 7.75 -35.30 -22.69
CA ALA A 166 6.31 -35.11 -22.86
C ALA A 166 5.54 -36.44 -22.73
N VAL A 167 4.31 -36.37 -22.21
CA VAL A 167 3.39 -37.52 -22.26
C VAL A 167 2.93 -37.73 -23.71
N PRO A 168 2.96 -38.96 -24.23
CA PRO A 168 2.33 -39.27 -25.52
C PRO A 168 0.84 -38.92 -25.51
N GLY A 169 0.41 -38.01 -26.39
CA GLY A 169 -0.98 -37.55 -26.44
C GLY A 169 -1.38 -36.59 -25.32
N GLY A 170 -0.41 -35.90 -24.71
CA GLY A 170 -0.67 -34.81 -23.77
C GLY A 170 -1.55 -33.70 -24.36
N ARG A 171 -2.14 -32.88 -23.48
CA ARG A 171 -2.92 -31.70 -23.90
C ARG A 171 -1.97 -30.57 -24.29
N ASP A 172 -2.22 -30.00 -25.47
CA ASP A 172 -1.62 -28.72 -25.84
C ASP A 172 -2.35 -27.60 -25.09
N TRP A 173 -1.61 -26.92 -24.21
CA TRP A 173 -2.09 -25.73 -23.51
C TRP A 173 -1.80 -24.48 -24.34
N GLU A 174 -2.83 -23.67 -24.56
CA GLU A 174 -2.68 -22.35 -25.16
C GLU A 174 -1.79 -21.48 -24.26
N GLN A 175 -0.63 -21.09 -24.79
CA GLN A 175 0.29 -20.18 -24.11
C GLN A 175 -0.21 -18.74 -24.24
N LYS A 176 -0.14 -17.96 -23.16
CA LYS A 176 -0.62 -16.57 -23.13
C LYS A 176 0.53 -15.59 -22.84
N PRO A 177 1.50 -15.43 -23.76
CA PRO A 177 2.69 -14.61 -23.55
C PRO A 177 2.36 -13.15 -23.23
N ALA A 178 1.36 -12.55 -23.91
CA ALA A 178 0.91 -11.20 -23.63
C ALA A 178 0.37 -11.03 -22.19
N LYS A 179 -0.37 -12.02 -21.67
CA LYS A 179 -0.88 -12.01 -20.29
C LYS A 179 0.25 -12.19 -19.27
N ALA A 180 1.24 -13.03 -19.60
CA ALA A 180 2.42 -13.23 -18.78
C ALA A 180 3.26 -11.95 -18.69
N ALA A 181 3.48 -11.28 -19.82
CA ALA A 181 4.20 -10.01 -19.87
C ALA A 181 3.45 -8.86 -19.18
N GLU A 182 2.11 -8.82 -19.32
CA GLU A 182 1.26 -7.92 -18.54
C GLU A 182 1.50 -8.10 -17.04
N TRP A 183 1.40 -9.35 -16.55
CA TRP A 183 1.66 -9.67 -15.15
C TRP A 183 3.10 -9.31 -14.74
N GLY A 184 4.08 -9.60 -15.59
CA GLY A 184 5.49 -9.32 -15.33
C GLY A 184 5.73 -7.83 -15.12
N MET A 185 5.22 -6.98 -16.02
CA MET A 185 5.39 -5.54 -15.90
C MET A 185 4.66 -5.01 -14.66
N LEU A 186 3.41 -5.40 -14.43
CA LEU A 186 2.66 -4.96 -13.24
C LEU A 186 3.31 -5.39 -11.91
N SER A 187 4.06 -6.49 -11.92
CA SER A 187 4.81 -6.95 -10.74
C SER A 187 6.08 -6.14 -10.49
N LEU A 188 6.70 -5.59 -11.54
CA LEU A 188 7.87 -4.72 -11.42
C LEU A 188 7.50 -3.29 -11.04
N VAL A 189 6.31 -2.83 -11.41
CA VAL A 189 5.79 -1.49 -11.05
C VAL A 189 4.57 -1.58 -10.13
N PRO A 190 4.71 -2.19 -8.93
CA PRO A 190 3.58 -2.45 -8.05
C PRO A 190 2.93 -1.14 -7.64
N ARG A 191 1.59 -1.08 -7.78
CA ARG A 191 0.81 0.06 -7.32
C ARG A 191 0.34 -0.19 -5.90
N PRO A 192 0.63 0.72 -4.95
CA PRO A 192 0.02 0.64 -3.63
C PRO A 192 -1.49 0.56 -3.84
N SER A 193 -2.14 -0.46 -3.27
CA SER A 193 -3.59 -0.42 -3.19
C SER A 193 -3.91 0.88 -2.48
N GLY A 194 -4.58 1.84 -3.12
CA GLY A 194 -4.85 3.16 -2.53
C GLY A 194 -5.71 3.15 -1.25
N ARG A 195 -5.90 1.98 -0.64
CA ARG A 195 -6.36 1.82 0.73
C ARG A 195 -5.23 2.26 1.66
N PRO A 196 -5.47 3.24 2.55
CA PRO A 196 -4.50 3.53 3.60
C PRO A 196 -4.21 2.23 4.35
N ALA A 197 -2.92 1.93 4.56
CA ALA A 197 -2.52 0.83 5.41
C ALA A 197 -3.04 1.12 6.83
N ILE A 198 -4.17 0.50 7.18
CA ILE A 198 -4.78 0.61 8.51
C ILE A 198 -3.88 -0.08 9.55
N LEU A 199 -3.05 -1.01 9.08
CA LEU A 199 -2.08 -1.72 9.91
C LEU A 199 -0.70 -1.06 9.78
N PRO A 200 0.07 -1.01 10.89
CA PRO A 200 1.48 -0.66 10.81
C PRO A 200 2.18 -1.59 9.79
N PRO A 201 3.25 -1.11 9.13
CA PRO A 201 4.01 -1.95 8.21
C PRO A 201 4.38 -3.25 8.92
N LEU A 202 3.98 -4.38 8.35
CA LEU A 202 4.35 -5.68 8.87
C LEU A 202 5.90 -5.76 8.85
N PRO A 203 6.50 -6.51 9.79
CA PRO A 203 7.92 -6.84 9.67
C PRO A 203 8.19 -7.45 8.28
N LEU A 204 9.37 -7.19 7.73
CA LEU A 204 9.82 -7.84 6.50
C LEU A 204 9.60 -9.35 6.63
N ASP A 205 8.93 -9.94 5.64
CA ASP A 205 8.70 -11.38 5.62
C ASP A 205 10.09 -12.06 5.50
N PRO A 206 10.49 -12.92 6.46
CA PRO A 206 11.77 -13.61 6.38
C PRO A 206 11.91 -14.49 5.13
N TYR A 207 10.79 -14.86 4.48
CA TYR A 207 10.83 -15.56 3.20
C TYR A 207 11.27 -14.68 2.04
N GLU A 208 11.14 -13.35 2.15
CA GLU A 208 11.42 -12.37 1.08
C GLU A 208 12.80 -11.70 1.20
N ASP A 209 13.57 -11.99 2.25
CA ASP A 209 14.90 -11.40 2.45
C ASP A 209 15.89 -11.82 1.35
N ASP A 210 16.11 -10.92 0.40
CA ASP A 210 17.07 -11.06 -0.68
C ASP A 210 18.40 -10.33 -0.45
N SER A 211 18.63 -9.85 0.78
CA SER A 211 19.87 -9.17 1.12
C SER A 211 21.08 -10.09 0.91
N GLY A 212 22.09 -9.53 0.24
CA GLY A 212 23.35 -10.22 -0.07
C GLY A 212 23.26 -11.29 -1.16
N LEU A 213 22.11 -11.47 -1.84
CA LEU A 213 22.01 -12.39 -2.96
C LEU A 213 22.58 -11.76 -4.24
N PRO A 214 23.30 -12.54 -5.08
CA PRO A 214 23.91 -12.01 -6.28
C PRO A 214 22.85 -11.64 -7.33
N ARG A 215 23.19 -10.64 -8.16
CA ARG A 215 22.47 -10.37 -9.40
C ARG A 215 22.65 -11.53 -10.37
N VAL A 216 21.65 -11.77 -11.20
CA VAL A 216 21.53 -12.97 -12.05
C VAL A 216 21.41 -12.58 -13.52
N THR A 217 21.34 -13.59 -14.40
CA THR A 217 21.12 -13.39 -15.84
C THR A 217 19.79 -13.96 -16.28
N VAL A 218 19.03 -13.22 -17.09
CA VAL A 218 17.85 -13.73 -17.78
C VAL A 218 18.26 -14.12 -19.20
N VAL A 219 17.99 -15.36 -19.62
CA VAL A 219 18.46 -15.90 -20.91
C VAL A 219 17.29 -16.33 -21.77
N ARG A 220 17.27 -15.93 -23.05
CA ARG A 220 16.28 -16.37 -24.04
C ARG A 220 16.97 -16.83 -25.32
N HIS A 221 16.56 -18.01 -25.80
CA HIS A 221 17.04 -18.59 -27.05
C HIS A 221 15.92 -18.55 -28.10
N LEU A 222 16.28 -18.10 -29.30
CA LEU A 222 15.38 -17.94 -30.43
C LEU A 222 15.98 -18.65 -31.66
N PRO A 223 15.15 -19.20 -32.55
CA PRO A 223 15.65 -19.90 -33.75
C PRO A 223 16.25 -18.96 -34.79
N ALA A 224 15.92 -17.67 -34.75
CA ALA A 224 16.40 -16.66 -35.69
C ALA A 224 16.72 -15.34 -34.97
N PRO A 225 17.63 -14.51 -35.52
CA PRO A 225 17.90 -13.17 -34.99
C PRO A 225 16.64 -12.30 -34.96
N VAL A 226 16.44 -11.59 -33.86
CA VAL A 226 15.36 -10.62 -33.68
C VAL A 226 16.00 -9.26 -33.44
N GLU A 227 15.51 -8.24 -34.14
CA GLU A 227 15.95 -6.86 -33.92
C GLU A 227 15.35 -6.33 -32.62
N VAL A 228 16.21 -5.95 -31.67
CA VAL A 228 15.80 -5.26 -30.44
C VAL A 228 15.91 -3.75 -30.68
N SER A 229 14.78 -3.06 -30.71
CA SER A 229 14.75 -1.61 -30.93
C SER A 229 15.23 -0.85 -29.70
N GLU A 230 16.03 0.20 -29.94
CA GLU A 230 16.35 1.20 -28.92
C GLU A 230 15.14 2.09 -28.63
N GLY A 231 15.08 2.63 -27.42
CA GLY A 231 14.06 3.60 -27.03
C GLY A 231 13.49 3.37 -25.63
N ALA A 232 12.38 4.05 -25.37
CA ALA A 232 11.65 3.96 -24.11
C ALA A 232 10.51 2.93 -24.23
N LEU A 233 10.54 1.91 -23.38
CA LEU A 233 9.42 1.00 -23.16
C LEU A 233 8.52 1.60 -22.07
N PRO A 234 7.25 1.90 -22.36
CA PRO A 234 6.38 2.56 -21.39
C PRO A 234 5.99 1.59 -20.27
N ALA A 235 6.00 2.05 -19.00
CA ALA A 235 5.64 1.27 -17.82
C ALA A 235 4.76 2.08 -16.84
N GLY A 236 3.85 2.89 -17.38
CA GLY A 236 2.95 3.75 -16.60
C GLY A 236 3.59 5.08 -16.25
N ASP A 237 3.92 5.29 -14.97
CA ASP A 237 4.68 6.50 -14.55
C ASP A 237 6.19 6.35 -14.70
N LEU A 238 6.63 5.14 -15.04
CA LEU A 238 8.02 4.82 -15.29
C LEU A 238 8.16 4.39 -16.75
N GLU A 239 9.41 4.34 -17.18
CA GLU A 239 9.81 3.80 -18.47
C GLU A 239 11.10 3.00 -18.31
N VAL A 240 11.30 2.03 -19.19
CA VAL A 240 12.59 1.36 -19.36
C VAL A 240 13.28 1.98 -20.56
N ARG A 241 14.48 2.49 -20.37
CA ARG A 241 15.34 2.98 -21.45
C ARG A 241 16.28 1.88 -21.90
N LEU A 242 16.13 1.49 -23.17
CA LEU A 242 17.06 0.64 -23.90
C LEU A 242 17.97 1.54 -24.74
N ALA A 243 19.24 1.61 -24.37
CA ALA A 243 20.25 2.39 -25.09
C ALA A 243 21.32 1.46 -25.66
N ARG A 244 21.59 1.51 -26.97
CA ARG A 244 22.62 0.68 -27.57
C ARG A 244 24.01 1.23 -27.27
N VAL A 245 24.90 0.32 -26.91
CA VAL A 245 26.32 0.59 -26.64
C VAL A 245 27.15 0.21 -27.87
N ASP A 246 26.86 -0.95 -28.44
CA ASP A 246 27.48 -1.47 -29.67
C ASP A 246 26.51 -2.40 -30.42
N GLU A 247 26.96 -3.09 -31.48
CA GLU A 247 26.08 -3.95 -32.31
C GLU A 247 25.39 -5.08 -31.52
N GLU A 248 26.02 -5.56 -30.45
CA GLU A 248 25.57 -6.72 -29.68
C GLU A 248 25.10 -6.35 -28.27
N THR A 249 25.34 -5.11 -27.82
CA THR A 249 25.14 -4.71 -26.42
C THR A 249 24.21 -3.52 -26.27
N LEU A 250 23.21 -3.65 -25.40
CA LEU A 250 22.35 -2.56 -24.93
C LEU A 250 22.44 -2.41 -23.41
N THR A 251 22.17 -1.21 -22.92
CA THR A 251 21.94 -0.94 -21.50
C THR A 251 20.44 -0.88 -21.24
N TRP A 252 20.00 -1.52 -20.16
CA TRP A 252 18.65 -1.47 -19.62
C TRP A 252 18.66 -0.62 -18.35
N SER A 253 17.85 0.43 -18.30
CA SER A 253 17.74 1.29 -17.12
C SER A 253 16.31 1.75 -16.90
N TRP A 254 15.91 1.90 -15.64
CA TRP A 254 14.62 2.49 -15.28
C TRP A 254 14.73 4.02 -15.19
N ALA A 255 13.68 4.71 -15.61
CA ALA A 255 13.53 6.15 -15.43
C ALA A 255 12.07 6.50 -15.13
N THR A 256 11.84 7.68 -14.58
CA THR A 256 10.50 8.28 -14.52
C THR A 256 10.06 8.65 -15.93
N ALA A 257 8.81 8.35 -16.28
CA ALA A 257 8.23 8.76 -17.54
C ALA A 257 8.05 10.29 -17.56
N ASP A 258 8.22 10.91 -18.74
CA ASP A 258 8.01 12.35 -18.93
C ASP A 258 6.55 12.76 -18.66
N GLU A 259 5.61 11.86 -19.00
CA GLU A 259 4.17 12.04 -18.79
C GLU A 259 3.61 10.92 -17.91
N PRO A 260 3.75 11.02 -16.56
CA PRO A 260 3.15 10.05 -15.67
C PRO A 260 1.62 10.08 -15.77
N ILE A 261 1.00 8.90 -15.72
CA ILE A 261 -0.43 8.73 -15.95
C ILE A 261 -1.24 8.67 -14.66
N PHE A 262 -0.61 8.39 -13.51
CA PHE A 262 -1.28 8.33 -12.22
C PHE A 262 -1.27 9.70 -11.50
N PRO A 263 -2.30 10.00 -10.68
CA PRO A 263 -2.36 11.26 -9.93
C PRO A 263 -1.28 11.41 -8.86
N HIS A 264 -0.68 10.29 -8.44
CA HIS A 264 0.47 10.22 -7.54
C HIS A 264 1.52 9.32 -8.20
N PRO A 265 2.46 9.92 -8.96
CA PRO A 265 3.46 9.15 -9.69
C PRO A 265 4.36 8.33 -8.77
N LEU A 266 4.87 7.20 -9.27
CA LEU A 266 5.94 6.45 -8.59
C LEU A 266 7.24 7.27 -8.63
N ASP A 267 7.91 7.35 -7.49
CA ASP A 267 9.21 7.97 -7.30
C ASP A 267 10.34 6.95 -7.09
N ALA A 268 10.01 5.75 -6.58
CA ALA A 268 10.94 4.65 -6.46
C ALA A 268 11.06 3.85 -7.76
N LEU A 269 12.29 3.68 -8.24
CA LEU A 269 12.59 2.80 -9.37
C LEU A 269 12.59 1.33 -8.90
N PRO A 270 12.15 0.38 -9.76
CA PRO A 270 12.25 -1.05 -9.45
C PRO A 270 13.70 -1.47 -9.19
N ASP A 271 14.62 -0.90 -9.97
CA ASP A 271 16.07 -1.11 -9.89
C ASP A 271 16.75 0.22 -10.26
N ASP A 272 17.59 0.73 -9.37
CA ASP A 272 18.35 1.96 -9.57
C ASP A 272 19.68 1.73 -10.28
N GLU A 273 20.13 0.47 -10.34
CA GLU A 273 21.33 0.07 -11.08
C GLU A 273 20.97 -0.35 -12.52
N PRO A 274 21.66 0.22 -13.54
CA PRO A 274 21.48 -0.23 -14.92
C PRO A 274 22.04 -1.64 -15.12
N SER A 275 21.36 -2.42 -15.95
CA SER A 275 21.73 -3.78 -16.35
C SER A 275 22.11 -3.85 -17.83
N VAL A 276 22.71 -4.96 -18.26
CA VAL A 276 23.26 -5.11 -19.62
C VAL A 276 22.50 -6.17 -20.39
N VAL A 277 22.13 -5.88 -21.63
CA VAL A 277 21.49 -6.82 -22.55
C VAL A 277 22.48 -7.14 -23.65
N ARG A 278 22.93 -8.39 -23.74
CA ARG A 278 23.80 -8.90 -24.79
C ARG A 278 23.01 -9.76 -25.77
N LEU A 279 23.23 -9.54 -27.05
CA LEU A 279 22.62 -10.23 -28.17
C LEU A 279 23.71 -10.97 -28.92
N THR A 280 23.61 -12.29 -29.02
CA THR A 280 24.61 -13.11 -29.69
C THR A 280 23.96 -14.02 -30.72
N SER A 281 24.49 -14.01 -31.94
CA SER A 281 24.10 -14.95 -32.99
C SER A 281 25.10 -16.11 -33.06
N GLY A 282 24.57 -17.32 -33.14
CA GLY A 282 25.36 -18.55 -33.25
C GLY A 282 24.76 -19.54 -34.25
N PRO A 283 25.44 -20.66 -34.51
CA PRO A 283 24.94 -21.70 -35.41
C PRO A 283 23.61 -22.31 -34.94
N ASP A 284 23.35 -22.28 -33.64
CA ASP A 284 22.14 -22.84 -33.00
C ASP A 284 21.01 -21.81 -32.82
N GLY A 285 21.18 -20.60 -33.37
CA GLY A 285 20.18 -19.53 -33.33
C GLY A 285 20.67 -18.25 -32.65
N PHE A 286 19.76 -17.52 -32.02
CA PHE A 286 19.99 -16.23 -31.41
C PHE A 286 19.78 -16.30 -29.90
N THR A 287 20.70 -15.73 -29.12
CA THR A 287 20.62 -15.72 -27.66
C THR A 287 20.62 -14.28 -27.15
N LEU A 288 19.59 -13.94 -26.39
CA LEU A 288 19.53 -12.74 -25.56
C LEU A 288 19.94 -13.09 -24.13
N ARG A 289 20.86 -12.32 -23.56
CA ARG A 289 21.29 -12.38 -22.16
C ARG A 289 21.10 -11.03 -21.50
N HIS A 290 20.20 -10.92 -20.54
CA HIS A 290 20.02 -9.73 -19.72
C HIS A 290 20.73 -9.95 -18.37
N GLU A 291 21.93 -9.41 -18.26
CA GLU A 291 22.91 -9.61 -17.19
C GLU A 291 22.81 -8.53 -16.11
N GLY A 292 23.14 -8.90 -14.88
CA GLY A 292 23.09 -7.98 -13.75
C GLY A 292 21.66 -7.63 -13.40
N VAL A 293 20.76 -8.61 -13.35
CA VAL A 293 19.35 -8.45 -12.97
C VAL A 293 19.17 -8.82 -11.50
N LEU A 294 18.36 -8.07 -10.74
CA LEU A 294 17.95 -8.50 -9.40
C LEU A 294 17.19 -9.83 -9.48
N GLY A 295 17.56 -10.81 -8.65
CA GLY A 295 16.99 -12.15 -8.73
C GLY A 295 15.46 -12.20 -8.60
N ARG A 296 14.89 -11.37 -7.72
CA ARG A 296 13.43 -11.20 -7.58
C ARG A 296 12.73 -10.70 -8.86
N HIS A 297 13.44 -10.02 -9.76
CA HIS A 297 12.91 -9.48 -11.03
C HIS A 297 13.12 -10.41 -12.22
N ALA A 298 13.99 -11.42 -12.10
CA ALA A 298 14.46 -12.23 -13.22
C ALA A 298 13.30 -12.89 -13.99
N PHE A 299 12.36 -13.52 -13.28
CA PHE A 299 11.19 -14.15 -13.90
C PHE A 299 10.30 -13.14 -14.64
N ALA A 300 10.01 -11.99 -14.01
CA ALA A 300 9.17 -10.94 -14.60
C ALA A 300 9.80 -10.37 -15.88
N LEU A 301 11.11 -10.09 -15.84
CA LEU A 301 11.85 -9.65 -17.02
C LEU A 301 11.91 -10.74 -18.10
N GLY A 302 12.01 -12.00 -17.71
CA GLY A 302 11.98 -13.13 -18.61
C GLY A 302 10.69 -13.22 -19.44
N VAL A 303 9.52 -13.11 -18.79
CA VAL A 303 8.23 -13.13 -19.50
C VAL A 303 7.97 -11.85 -20.31
N ILE A 304 8.52 -10.71 -19.89
CA ILE A 304 8.49 -9.47 -20.69
C ILE A 304 9.31 -9.65 -21.96
N TRP A 305 10.54 -10.16 -21.85
CA TRP A 305 11.40 -10.39 -23.01
C TRP A 305 10.79 -11.37 -24.00
N GLU A 306 10.19 -12.47 -23.55
CA GLU A 306 9.50 -13.41 -24.44
C GLU A 306 8.43 -12.74 -25.29
N HIS A 307 7.65 -11.82 -24.72
CA HIS A 307 6.65 -11.07 -25.45
C HIS A 307 7.27 -10.03 -26.38
N LEU A 308 8.25 -9.25 -25.90
CA LEU A 308 8.89 -8.21 -26.71
C LEU A 308 9.64 -8.78 -27.92
N LEU A 309 10.22 -9.97 -27.78
CA LEU A 309 10.94 -10.65 -28.86
C LEU A 309 10.01 -11.27 -29.90
N ASP A 310 8.76 -11.58 -29.53
CA ASP A 310 7.76 -12.17 -30.42
C ASP A 310 6.83 -11.13 -31.06
N THR A 311 6.49 -10.07 -30.31
CA THR A 311 5.55 -9.02 -30.74
C THR A 311 6.12 -7.61 -30.53
N VAL A 312 6.92 -7.15 -31.49
CA VAL A 312 7.55 -5.83 -31.45
C VAL A 312 6.50 -4.70 -31.41
N GLY A 313 6.72 -3.71 -30.54
CA GLY A 313 5.88 -2.52 -30.42
C GLY A 313 4.53 -2.73 -29.70
N SER A 314 4.25 -3.94 -29.21
CA SER A 314 3.04 -4.25 -28.44
C SER A 314 3.34 -4.27 -26.94
N TYR A 315 2.58 -3.49 -26.18
CA TYR A 315 2.75 -3.33 -24.73
C TYR A 315 1.45 -3.70 -23.98
N PRO A 316 1.17 -5.00 -23.76
CA PRO A 316 -0.11 -5.48 -23.25
C PRO A 316 -0.46 -4.94 -21.85
N TRP A 317 0.54 -4.54 -21.06
CA TRP A 317 0.33 -3.91 -19.75
C TRP A 317 -0.21 -2.48 -19.81
N MET A 318 -0.05 -1.77 -20.93
CA MET A 318 -0.39 -0.34 -20.98
C MET A 318 -1.89 -0.08 -20.88
N GLU A 319 -2.73 -0.96 -21.42
CA GLU A 319 -4.19 -0.84 -21.26
C GLU A 319 -4.59 -1.00 -19.79
N THR A 320 -4.07 -2.03 -19.11
CA THR A 320 -4.33 -2.28 -17.69
C THR A 320 -3.84 -1.12 -16.82
N LEU A 321 -2.63 -0.59 -17.07
CA LEU A 321 -2.11 0.57 -16.34
C LEU A 321 -2.96 1.83 -16.55
N ARG A 322 -3.41 2.10 -17.78
CA ARG A 322 -4.33 3.22 -18.06
C ARG A 322 -5.68 3.05 -17.36
N GLY A 323 -6.23 1.84 -17.35
CA GLY A 323 -7.45 1.52 -16.60
C GLY A 323 -7.28 1.79 -15.10
N GLN A 324 -6.18 1.30 -14.50
CA GLN A 324 -5.85 1.56 -13.10
C GLN A 324 -5.67 3.06 -12.80
N ALA A 325 -5.03 3.81 -13.70
CA ALA A 325 -4.81 5.25 -13.58
C ALA A 325 -6.12 6.05 -13.65
N ALA A 326 -7.04 5.67 -14.54
CA ALA A 326 -8.37 6.28 -14.63
C ALA A 326 -9.17 6.06 -13.35
N GLU A 327 -9.16 4.83 -12.80
CA GLU A 327 -9.80 4.53 -11.53
C GLU A 327 -9.17 5.31 -10.37
N ALA A 328 -7.84 5.42 -10.33
CA ALA A 328 -7.13 6.18 -9.30
C ALA A 328 -7.48 7.67 -9.36
N THR A 329 -7.56 8.24 -10.56
CA THR A 329 -7.99 9.62 -10.79
C THR A 329 -9.42 9.84 -10.29
N ALA A 330 -10.36 8.96 -10.68
CA ALA A 330 -11.74 9.04 -10.23
C ALA A 330 -11.87 8.95 -8.69
N ARG A 331 -11.10 8.07 -8.05
CA ARG A 331 -11.04 7.97 -6.57
C ARG A 331 -10.46 9.23 -5.94
N ALA A 332 -9.39 9.80 -6.51
CA ALA A 332 -8.78 11.03 -6.00
C ALA A 332 -9.73 12.23 -6.10
N GLU A 333 -10.46 12.34 -7.21
CA GLU A 333 -11.48 13.38 -7.40
C GLU A 333 -12.66 13.23 -6.45
N ASP A 334 -13.20 12.02 -6.28
CA ASP A 334 -14.25 11.75 -5.30
C ASP A 334 -13.77 12.01 -3.86
N ALA A 335 -12.54 11.65 -3.52
CA ALA A 335 -11.96 11.98 -2.22
C ALA A 335 -11.82 13.49 -2.01
N ARG A 336 -11.37 14.25 -3.02
CA ARG A 336 -11.31 15.71 -2.98
C ARG A 336 -12.70 16.32 -2.85
N ARG A 337 -13.69 15.84 -3.61
CA ARG A 337 -15.08 16.28 -3.52
C ARG A 337 -15.64 16.04 -2.12
N ARG A 338 -15.55 14.81 -1.59
CA ARG A 338 -16.02 14.49 -0.23
C ARG A 338 -15.29 15.30 0.84
N LYS A 339 -14.00 15.60 0.64
CA LYS A 339 -13.25 16.48 1.55
C LYS A 339 -13.78 17.92 1.47
N ALA A 340 -14.06 18.43 0.28
CA ALA A 340 -14.62 19.76 0.08
C ALA A 340 -16.06 19.86 0.61
N GLU A 341 -16.89 18.83 0.42
CA GLU A 341 -18.24 18.73 0.99
C GLU A 341 -18.18 18.71 2.51
N ARG A 342 -17.32 17.88 3.12
CA ARG A 342 -17.12 17.89 4.57
C ARG A 342 -16.62 19.23 5.08
N ASP A 343 -15.63 19.83 4.42
CA ASP A 343 -15.14 21.17 4.80
C ASP A 343 -16.27 22.20 4.72
N ALA A 344 -17.05 22.19 3.64
CA ALA A 344 -18.22 23.05 3.49
C ALA A 344 -19.26 22.84 4.60
N GLU A 345 -19.62 21.59 4.90
CA GLU A 345 -20.52 21.24 6.02
C GLU A 345 -19.96 21.72 7.36
N GLU A 346 -18.65 21.54 7.62
CA GLU A 346 -18.02 21.99 8.85
C GLU A 346 -18.07 23.50 9.03
N TRP A 347 -18.10 24.26 7.93
CA TRP A 347 -18.16 25.72 7.88
C TRP A 347 -19.56 26.30 7.65
N GLY A 348 -20.60 25.46 7.64
CA GLY A 348 -21.99 25.89 7.45
C GLY A 348 -22.32 26.37 6.02
N GLY A 349 -21.60 25.86 5.01
CA GLY A 349 -21.77 26.24 3.60
C GLY A 349 -20.45 26.58 2.93
N VAL A 350 -20.32 27.79 2.40
CA VAL A 350 -19.10 28.19 1.67
C VAL A 350 -17.91 28.34 2.65
N PRO A 351 -16.73 27.75 2.35
CA PRO A 351 -15.55 27.89 3.20
C PRO A 351 -15.17 29.38 3.41
N PRO A 352 -14.77 29.79 4.63
CA PRO A 352 -14.41 31.18 4.93
C PRO A 352 -13.08 31.59 4.30
N SER A 353 -12.67 32.85 4.55
CA SER A 353 -11.36 33.36 4.14
C SER A 353 -10.21 32.47 4.64
N ALA A 354 -9.07 32.49 3.94
CA ALA A 354 -7.88 31.73 4.35
C ALA A 354 -7.41 32.10 5.77
N ARG A 355 -7.61 33.36 6.17
CA ARG A 355 -7.33 33.87 7.52
C ARG A 355 -8.16 33.11 8.57
N VAL A 356 -9.49 33.06 8.40
CA VAL A 356 -10.39 32.35 9.32
C VAL A 356 -10.14 30.83 9.32
N ARG A 357 -9.80 30.23 8.17
CA ARG A 357 -9.45 28.80 8.09
C ARG A 357 -8.18 28.45 8.86
N GLY A 358 -7.25 29.39 8.99
CA GLY A 358 -5.98 29.21 9.70
C GLY A 358 -6.07 29.43 11.22
N LEU A 359 -7.20 29.90 11.76
CA LEU A 359 -7.34 30.17 13.18
C LEU A 359 -7.48 28.87 14.00
N ILE A 360 -6.71 28.78 15.08
CA ILE A 360 -6.88 27.78 16.12
C ILE A 360 -7.87 28.38 17.14
N GLY A 361 -9.07 27.82 17.27
CA GLY A 361 -10.10 28.36 18.18
C GLY A 361 -11.52 27.97 17.79
N GLN A 362 -12.50 28.79 18.18
CA GLN A 362 -13.93 28.51 18.04
C GLN A 362 -14.53 28.94 16.69
N ALA A 363 -13.70 29.27 15.69
CA ALA A 363 -14.17 29.73 14.38
C ALA A 363 -15.11 28.73 13.70
N ARG A 364 -14.76 27.43 13.68
CA ARG A 364 -15.65 26.37 13.13
C ARG A 364 -16.93 26.22 13.95
N SER A 365 -16.82 26.32 15.27
CA SER A 365 -17.97 26.21 16.18
C SER A 365 -18.95 27.37 15.99
N LEU A 366 -18.44 28.59 15.82
CA LEU A 366 -19.25 29.78 15.52
C LEU A 366 -19.87 29.68 14.13
N ALA A 367 -19.13 29.23 13.11
CA ALA A 367 -19.67 29.03 11.76
C ALA A 367 -20.89 28.08 11.72
N ARG A 368 -20.88 27.03 12.55
CA ARG A 368 -22.01 26.09 12.68
C ARG A 368 -23.22 26.65 13.40
N VAL A 369 -23.02 27.67 14.24
CA VAL A 369 -24.09 28.32 15.01
C VAL A 369 -24.66 29.50 14.23
N ASP A 370 -23.80 30.38 13.72
CA ASP A 370 -24.16 31.59 12.98
C ASP A 370 -23.03 31.99 12.03
N ARG A 371 -23.13 31.52 10.78
CA ARG A 371 -22.13 31.81 9.76
C ARG A 371 -22.09 33.30 9.35
N PRO A 372 -23.22 33.98 9.09
CA PRO A 372 -23.22 35.41 8.79
C PRO A 372 -22.54 36.26 9.88
N LEU A 373 -22.67 35.90 11.15
CA LEU A 373 -22.02 36.61 12.25
C LEU A 373 -20.49 36.45 12.20
N LEU A 374 -19.99 35.24 11.92
CA LEU A 374 -18.55 34.99 11.75
C LEU A 374 -17.96 35.84 10.61
N ASP A 375 -18.61 35.84 9.45
CA ASP A 375 -18.14 36.61 8.29
C ASP A 375 -18.15 38.12 8.58
N ARG A 376 -19.13 38.59 9.36
CA ARG A 376 -19.18 39.98 9.82
C ARG A 376 -18.00 40.32 10.72
N ILE A 377 -17.67 39.45 11.68
CA ILE A 377 -16.52 39.65 12.59
C ILE A 377 -15.20 39.69 11.81
N ASP A 378 -15.02 38.80 10.81
CA ASP A 378 -13.83 38.79 9.94
C ASP A 378 -13.68 40.10 9.16
N ALA A 379 -14.80 40.68 8.70
CA ALA A 379 -14.80 41.94 7.96
C ALA A 379 -14.54 43.20 8.81
N LEU A 380 -14.62 43.12 10.14
CA LEU A 380 -14.39 44.27 11.02
C LEU A 380 -12.90 44.64 11.11
N PRO A 381 -12.56 45.95 11.22
CA PRO A 381 -11.21 46.37 11.59
C PRO A 381 -10.80 45.82 12.97
N ALA A 382 -9.49 45.62 13.19
CA ALA A 382 -8.93 45.07 14.42
C ALA A 382 -9.46 45.75 15.72
N ALA A 383 -9.61 47.07 15.72
CA ALA A 383 -10.15 47.80 16.87
C ALA A 383 -11.61 47.41 17.17
N ARG A 384 -12.44 47.28 16.13
CA ARG A 384 -13.84 46.86 16.26
C ARG A 384 -13.96 45.39 16.66
N GLN A 385 -13.02 44.54 16.24
CA GLN A 385 -12.94 43.15 16.73
C GLN A 385 -12.64 43.10 18.24
N ARG A 386 -11.72 43.94 18.75
CA ARG A 386 -11.47 44.06 20.21
C ARG A 386 -12.68 44.59 20.99
N GLU A 387 -13.41 45.56 20.42
CA GLU A 387 -14.67 46.03 21.00
C GLU A 387 -15.74 44.92 21.04
N ALA A 388 -15.88 44.16 19.96
CA ALA A 388 -16.78 43.01 19.88
C ALA A 388 -16.46 41.96 20.97
N ALA A 389 -15.17 41.65 21.13
CA ALA A 389 -14.70 40.70 22.13
C ALA A 389 -15.07 41.16 23.55
N ARG A 390 -14.77 42.42 23.90
CA ARG A 390 -15.09 43.01 25.22
C ARG A 390 -16.59 43.04 25.49
N TRP A 391 -17.38 43.43 24.48
CA TRP A 391 -18.84 43.42 24.56
C TRP A 391 -19.36 42.01 24.86
N ALA A 392 -18.90 41.00 24.11
CA ALA A 392 -19.34 39.61 24.28
C ALA A 392 -18.94 39.05 25.65
N ALA A 393 -17.69 39.27 26.08
CA ALA A 393 -17.19 38.85 27.39
C ALA A 393 -18.03 39.45 28.52
N ARG A 394 -18.37 40.74 28.45
CA ARG A 394 -19.23 41.40 29.43
C ARG A 394 -20.63 40.80 29.49
N ARG A 395 -21.24 40.50 28.33
CA ARG A 395 -22.57 39.85 28.28
C ARG A 395 -22.51 38.44 28.88
N ALA A 396 -21.47 37.68 28.58
CA ALA A 396 -21.23 36.35 29.15
C ALA A 396 -21.09 36.40 30.68
N MET A 397 -20.27 37.32 31.20
CA MET A 397 -20.05 37.43 32.65
C MET A 397 -21.31 37.87 33.39
N ARG A 398 -22.12 38.74 32.77
CA ARG A 398 -23.40 39.17 33.32
C ARG A 398 -24.42 38.04 33.38
N VAL A 399 -24.63 37.31 32.29
CA VAL A 399 -25.64 36.22 32.27
C VAL A 399 -25.28 35.10 33.24
N ALA A 400 -23.99 34.85 33.46
CA ALA A 400 -23.50 33.88 34.44
C ALA A 400 -23.42 34.41 35.89
N GLY A 401 -23.73 35.69 36.13
CA GLY A 401 -23.64 36.31 37.45
C GLY A 401 -22.22 36.52 37.99
N LEU A 402 -21.20 36.37 37.14
CA LEU A 402 -19.78 36.44 37.53
C LEU A 402 -19.29 37.87 37.74
N GLU A 403 -20.01 38.88 37.24
CA GLU A 403 -19.65 40.31 37.43
C GLU A 403 -19.66 40.76 38.90
N ARG A 404 -20.26 39.98 39.79
CA ARG A 404 -20.32 40.26 41.24
C ARG A 404 -19.07 39.80 41.99
N LEU A 405 -18.25 38.95 41.39
CA LEU A 405 -17.02 38.44 41.98
C LEU A 405 -15.91 39.48 41.78
N GLY A 406 -15.33 39.97 42.88
CA GLY A 406 -14.37 41.09 42.83
C GLY A 406 -13.19 40.85 41.87
N TRP A 407 -12.67 39.62 41.82
CA TRP A 407 -11.54 39.27 40.96
C TRP A 407 -11.91 39.15 39.47
N VAL A 408 -13.17 38.84 39.14
CA VAL A 408 -13.69 38.85 37.76
C VAL A 408 -14.05 40.28 37.34
N ALA A 409 -14.66 41.05 38.23
CA ALA A 409 -14.99 42.45 38.01
C ALA A 409 -13.73 43.30 37.74
N GLU A 410 -12.65 43.05 38.48
CA GLU A 410 -11.35 43.69 38.25
C GLU A 410 -10.78 43.35 36.87
N ALA A 411 -10.86 42.08 36.46
CA ALA A 411 -10.40 41.63 35.15
C ALA A 411 -11.21 42.26 33.99
N LEU A 412 -12.54 42.33 34.12
CA LEU A 412 -13.40 43.05 33.17
C LEU A 412 -13.05 44.54 33.09
N ALA A 413 -12.88 45.20 34.24
CA ALA A 413 -12.51 46.61 34.29
C ALA A 413 -11.11 46.87 33.70
N ALA A 414 -10.17 45.95 33.87
CA ALA A 414 -8.87 46.02 33.21
C ALA A 414 -9.01 45.95 31.68
N ALA A 415 -9.76 44.96 31.16
CA ALA A 415 -9.99 44.83 29.72
C ALA A 415 -10.72 46.02 29.10
N GLU A 416 -11.68 46.62 29.81
CA GLU A 416 -12.43 47.79 29.33
C GLU A 416 -11.60 49.06 29.29
N ALA A 417 -10.65 49.19 30.21
CA ALA A 417 -9.67 50.28 30.21
C ALA A 417 -8.50 50.02 29.24
N ASP A 418 -8.62 49.01 28.36
CA ASP A 418 -7.57 48.56 27.43
C ASP A 418 -6.24 48.24 28.15
N ARG A 419 -6.32 47.76 29.39
CA ARG A 419 -5.18 47.26 30.17
C ARG A 419 -5.07 45.74 30.04
N PRO A 420 -3.86 45.17 30.13
CA PRO A 420 -3.67 43.72 30.16
C PRO A 420 -4.50 43.06 31.28
N LEU A 421 -5.05 41.89 30.99
CA LEU A 421 -5.74 41.09 32.00
C LEU A 421 -4.78 40.70 33.14
N PRO A 422 -5.29 40.54 34.38
CA PRO A 422 -4.48 40.06 35.48
C PRO A 422 -3.81 38.72 35.16
N ARG A 423 -2.59 38.54 35.65
CA ARG A 423 -1.72 37.37 35.38
C ARG A 423 -2.43 36.00 35.45
N PRO A 424 -3.33 35.70 36.40
CA PRO A 424 -4.04 34.41 36.44
C PRO A 424 -4.91 34.11 35.20
N PHE A 425 -5.33 35.13 34.45
CA PHE A 425 -6.15 34.99 33.24
C PHE A 425 -5.33 34.82 31.96
N THR A 426 -4.04 35.16 32.00
CA THR A 426 -3.13 35.10 30.84
C THR A 426 -2.18 33.91 30.91
N GLU A 427 -1.79 33.48 32.11
CA GLU A 427 -0.94 32.30 32.30
C GLU A 427 -1.64 30.99 31.94
N GLN A 428 -0.93 30.12 31.22
CA GLN A 428 -1.44 28.80 30.81
C GLN A 428 -2.80 28.89 30.12
N ASN A 429 -3.03 29.94 29.32
CA ASN A 429 -4.31 30.23 28.67
C ASN A 429 -5.48 30.35 29.67
N GLY A 430 -5.22 30.97 30.83
CA GLY A 430 -6.24 31.24 31.85
C GLY A 430 -6.64 30.02 32.70
N ALA A 431 -5.90 28.91 32.61
CA ALA A 431 -6.18 27.69 33.39
C ALA A 431 -6.24 27.96 34.89
N ALA A 432 -5.34 28.79 35.43
CA ALA A 432 -5.32 29.15 36.85
C ALA A 432 -6.60 29.88 37.29
N ALA A 433 -7.08 30.84 36.50
CA ALA A 433 -8.33 31.53 36.77
C ALA A 433 -9.56 30.62 36.58
N PHE A 434 -9.52 29.68 35.63
CA PHE A 434 -10.58 28.69 35.41
C PHE A 434 -10.66 27.70 36.59
N HIS A 435 -9.53 27.24 37.12
CA HIS A 435 -9.50 26.40 38.32
C HIS A 435 -10.04 27.12 39.56
N ARG A 436 -9.72 28.42 39.69
CA ARG A 436 -10.28 29.27 40.73
C ARG A 436 -11.81 29.34 40.60
N LEU A 437 -12.33 29.57 39.40
CA LEU A 437 -13.78 29.59 39.15
C LEU A 437 -14.48 28.31 39.64
N LEU A 438 -13.89 27.14 39.40
CA LEU A 438 -14.50 25.86 39.79
C LEU A 438 -14.42 25.57 41.30
N SER A 439 -13.53 26.23 42.03
CA SER A 439 -13.25 25.93 43.44
C SER A 439 -13.75 27.02 44.39
N ASP A 440 -14.10 28.21 43.87
CA ASP A 440 -14.52 29.36 44.64
C ASP A 440 -15.98 29.21 45.08
N PRO A 441 -16.27 29.12 46.40
CA PRO A 441 -17.62 28.88 46.90
C PRO A 441 -18.57 30.07 46.67
N GLU A 442 -18.05 31.26 46.36
CA GLU A 442 -18.87 32.43 46.04
C GLU A 442 -19.40 32.40 44.58
N VAL A 443 -18.89 31.49 43.75
CA VAL A 443 -19.32 31.34 42.35
C VAL A 443 -20.76 30.78 42.30
N PRO A 444 -21.70 31.46 41.61
CA PRO A 444 -23.03 30.92 41.42
C PRO A 444 -22.99 29.59 40.67
N HIS A 445 -23.90 28.67 41.01
CA HIS A 445 -23.99 27.37 40.35
C HIS A 445 -25.30 27.27 39.57
N THR A 446 -25.29 27.77 38.34
CA THR A 446 -26.45 27.75 37.46
C THR A 446 -26.23 26.71 36.37
N THR A 447 -27.15 25.77 36.25
CA THR A 447 -27.12 24.76 35.17
C THR A 447 -27.90 25.26 33.97
N ILE A 448 -27.30 25.14 32.79
CA ILE A 448 -27.96 25.42 31.50
C ILE A 448 -27.94 24.17 30.62
N THR A 449 -28.96 24.05 29.78
CA THR A 449 -29.01 23.05 28.73
C THR A 449 -28.22 23.54 27.52
N LEU A 450 -27.17 22.82 27.13
CA LEU A 450 -26.42 23.14 25.92
C LEU A 450 -26.97 22.37 24.73
N HIS A 451 -27.42 23.12 23.72
CA HIS A 451 -27.78 22.59 22.40
C HIS A 451 -26.60 22.72 21.46
N LEU A 452 -25.63 21.81 21.57
CA LEU A 452 -24.46 21.82 20.71
C LEU A 452 -24.84 21.31 19.31
N PRO A 453 -24.34 21.94 18.23
CA PRO A 453 -24.55 21.44 16.89
C PRO A 453 -24.01 20.00 16.80
N ALA A 454 -24.75 19.13 16.09
CA ALA A 454 -24.38 17.72 15.95
C ALA A 454 -22.95 17.60 15.41
N ARG A 455 -22.16 16.67 15.95
CA ARG A 455 -20.98 16.19 15.23
C ARG A 455 -21.45 15.45 13.97
N ALA A 456 -20.56 15.23 13.01
CA ALA A 456 -20.85 14.55 11.73
C ALA A 456 -21.55 13.17 11.86
N SER A 457 -21.71 12.62 13.07
CA SER A 457 -22.50 11.42 13.40
C SER A 457 -23.99 11.67 13.66
N GLY A 458 -24.54 12.85 13.38
CA GLY A 458 -25.99 13.07 13.22
C GLY A 458 -26.83 13.13 14.50
N THR A 459 -26.24 13.13 15.69
CA THR A 459 -26.97 13.28 16.96
C THR A 459 -26.70 14.63 17.61
N ARG A 460 -27.77 15.40 17.85
CA ARG A 460 -27.76 16.62 18.67
C ARG A 460 -27.38 16.22 20.09
N HIS A 461 -26.23 16.64 20.58
CA HIS A 461 -25.85 16.42 21.97
C HIS A 461 -26.50 17.50 22.83
N VAL A 462 -27.44 17.05 23.65
CA VAL A 462 -28.01 17.82 24.75
C VAL A 462 -27.25 17.42 26.01
N THR A 463 -26.60 18.39 26.66
CA THR A 463 -25.88 18.16 27.91
C THR A 463 -26.13 19.31 28.86
N ASP A 464 -26.28 18.99 30.13
CA ASP A 464 -26.35 19.98 31.20
C ASP A 464 -24.94 20.44 31.53
N ALA A 465 -24.72 21.75 31.51
CA ALA A 465 -23.43 22.36 31.83
C ALA A 465 -23.56 23.49 32.83
N LEU A 466 -22.51 23.70 33.62
CA LEU A 466 -22.39 24.86 34.49
C LEU A 466 -22.25 26.14 33.64
N GLN A 467 -23.22 27.05 33.74
CA GLN A 467 -23.28 28.29 32.96
C GLN A 467 -22.03 29.15 33.14
N GLN A 468 -21.50 29.17 34.37
CA GLN A 468 -20.29 29.90 34.72
C GLN A 468 -19.08 29.34 33.98
N ALA A 469 -18.93 28.02 33.91
CA ALA A 469 -17.87 27.36 33.16
C ALA A 469 -18.01 27.58 31.64
N ALA A 470 -19.24 27.71 31.12
CA ALA A 470 -19.50 28.05 29.73
C ALA A 470 -19.18 29.53 29.40
N ALA A 471 -19.47 30.45 30.33
CA ALA A 471 -19.25 31.88 30.14
C ALA A 471 -17.80 32.31 30.28
N PHE A 472 -17.09 31.75 31.26
CA PHE A 472 -15.77 32.21 31.67
C PHE A 472 -14.70 32.24 30.57
N PRO A 473 -14.66 31.27 29.63
CA PRO A 473 -13.73 31.33 28.49
C PRO A 473 -13.88 32.59 27.62
N ALA A 474 -15.05 33.24 27.59
CA ALA A 474 -15.23 34.50 26.86
C ALA A 474 -14.36 35.63 27.43
N LEU A 475 -14.11 35.63 28.74
CA LEU A 475 -13.22 36.59 29.40
C LEU A 475 -11.74 36.24 29.17
N ILE A 476 -11.40 34.95 29.24
CA ILE A 476 -10.03 34.47 28.92
C ILE A 476 -9.66 34.82 27.47
N ALA A 477 -10.60 34.71 26.53
CA ALA A 477 -10.37 35.02 25.11
C ALA A 477 -9.82 36.44 24.87
N LEU A 478 -10.08 37.39 25.76
CA LEU A 478 -9.56 38.76 25.64
C LEU A 478 -8.03 38.83 25.75
N ALA A 479 -7.40 37.83 26.37
CA ALA A 479 -5.94 37.72 26.48
C ALA A 479 -5.25 37.38 25.15
N ASN A 480 -5.98 36.93 24.12
CA ASN A 480 -5.38 36.55 22.85
C ASN A 480 -4.83 37.78 22.12
N ASP A 481 -3.64 37.70 21.54
CA ASP A 481 -3.01 38.81 20.80
C ASP A 481 -3.67 39.06 19.43
N ASP A 482 -4.26 38.05 18.80
CA ASP A 482 -5.01 38.23 17.55
C ASP A 482 -6.43 38.75 17.88
N PRO A 483 -6.77 39.99 17.48
CA PRO A 483 -8.09 40.58 17.74
C PRO A 483 -9.24 39.79 17.12
N LEU A 484 -9.00 39.11 16.00
CA LEU A 484 -10.02 38.29 15.33
C LEU A 484 -10.32 37.02 16.14
N VAL A 485 -9.28 36.35 16.66
CA VAL A 485 -9.46 35.17 17.52
C VAL A 485 -10.16 35.56 18.82
N ALA A 486 -9.73 36.66 19.46
CA ALA A 486 -10.36 37.16 20.67
C ALA A 486 -11.87 37.43 20.47
N ALA A 487 -12.25 38.04 19.35
CA ALA A 487 -13.64 38.33 19.02
C ALA A 487 -14.47 37.07 18.79
N ILE A 488 -13.98 36.16 17.95
CA ILE A 488 -14.66 34.90 17.62
C ILE A 488 -14.88 34.05 18.87
N ASP A 489 -13.83 33.85 19.66
CA ASP A 489 -13.89 33.01 20.86
C ASP A 489 -14.78 33.65 21.93
N ALA A 490 -14.70 34.96 22.15
CA ALA A 490 -15.56 35.64 23.11
C ALA A 490 -17.05 35.58 22.71
N VAL A 491 -17.36 35.83 21.43
CA VAL A 491 -18.74 35.79 20.91
C VAL A 491 -19.31 34.37 20.98
N TYR A 492 -18.53 33.36 20.57
CA TYR A 492 -18.96 31.96 20.65
C TYR A 492 -19.25 31.54 22.10
N ASN A 493 -18.31 31.74 23.02
CA ASN A 493 -18.48 31.34 24.41
C ASN A 493 -19.62 32.11 25.10
N ALA A 494 -19.80 33.40 24.75
CA ALA A 494 -20.96 34.16 25.20
C ALA A 494 -22.27 33.56 24.68
N ALA A 495 -22.35 33.18 23.40
CA ALA A 495 -23.53 32.53 22.84
C ALA A 495 -23.87 31.21 23.55
N ILE A 496 -22.86 30.38 23.84
CA ILE A 496 -23.05 29.13 24.59
C ILE A 496 -23.53 29.39 26.03
N ALA A 497 -23.01 30.40 26.72
CA ALA A 497 -23.42 30.75 28.08
C ALA A 497 -24.88 31.21 28.21
N HIS A 498 -25.50 31.68 27.12
CA HIS A 498 -26.91 32.06 27.12
C HIS A 498 -27.86 30.85 26.99
N GLY A 499 -27.35 29.63 26.75
CA GLY A 499 -28.18 28.41 26.76
C GLY A 499 -29.37 28.50 25.80
N ASP A 500 -30.59 28.34 26.32
CA ASP A 500 -31.83 28.45 25.55
C ASP A 500 -32.08 29.88 24.99
N ASP A 501 -31.49 30.92 25.59
CA ASP A 501 -31.57 32.31 25.11
C ASP A 501 -30.49 32.66 24.07
N ARG A 502 -29.73 31.67 23.58
CA ARG A 502 -28.63 31.88 22.61
C ARG A 502 -29.06 32.67 21.37
N ASP A 503 -30.20 32.34 20.77
CA ASP A 503 -30.61 32.95 19.49
C ASP A 503 -30.95 34.45 19.66
N ARG A 504 -31.44 34.83 20.85
CA ARG A 504 -31.60 36.24 21.23
C ARG A 504 -30.25 36.93 21.35
N PHE A 505 -29.27 36.31 22.01
CA PHE A 505 -27.92 36.86 22.11
C PHE A 505 -27.29 37.06 20.71
N LEU A 506 -27.42 36.10 19.80
CA LEU A 506 -26.89 36.20 18.43
C LEU A 506 -27.54 37.36 17.65
N THR A 507 -28.84 37.57 17.82
CA THR A 507 -29.55 38.72 17.23
C THR A 507 -29.00 40.05 17.76
N GLU A 508 -28.75 40.15 19.07
CA GLU A 508 -28.14 41.32 19.69
C GLU A 508 -26.68 41.51 19.23
N ALA A 509 -25.92 40.43 19.06
CA ALA A 509 -24.56 40.47 18.54
C ALA A 509 -24.55 41.00 17.09
N HIS A 510 -25.48 40.57 16.26
CA HIS A 510 -25.65 41.15 14.92
C HIS A 510 -25.92 42.66 14.97
N ALA A 511 -26.76 43.13 15.88
CA ALA A 511 -27.07 44.55 16.02
C ALA A 511 -25.90 45.38 16.58
N ALA A 512 -25.09 44.80 17.48
CA ALA A 512 -23.93 45.48 18.07
C ALA A 512 -22.73 45.59 17.09
N LEU A 513 -22.67 44.66 16.13
CA LEU A 513 -21.56 44.53 15.16
C LEU A 513 -21.90 45.04 13.75
N GLY A 514 -23.18 45.31 13.46
CA GLY A 514 -23.62 46.05 12.27
C GLY A 514 -23.48 47.55 12.48
#